data_AF-A0A651F316-F1
#
_entry.id   AF-A0A651F316-F1
#
_cell.length_a   1.000
_cell.length_b   1.000
_cell.length_c   1.000
_cell.angle_alpha   90.00
_cell.angle_beta   90.00
_cell.angle_gamma   90.00
#
_symmetry.space_group_name_H-M   'P 1'
#
loop_
_entity.id
_entity.type
_entity.pdbx_description
1 polymer ?
#
loop_
_entity_poly.entity_id
_entity_poly.type
_entity_poly.pdbx_seq_one_letter_code
_entity_poly.pdbx_strand_id
1 'polypeptide(L)'
;MSDPIKHECGIAMLRLRKPLEYYHEKYGSYFYGINKMYLLMEKQHNRGQDGAGFASIKFDMEPGQRYISRYRSVDQKPIQDIFSHITKRIEGILKEYPNHPDQVSWLKENLPYLGEVYLGHLRYGTFGGNTIESCHPFLRQNNWMSRNLILAGNFNMTNVNELFGQLVDLGQHPKELADTVTIMENIGHFLDESNEKLYRKFRKKGYSKKEISP
;
A
#
# COMPACT_ATOMS: atom_id res chain seq x y z
N MET A 1 16.94 26.78 14.24
CA MET A 1 17.79 25.58 14.37
C MET A 1 16.85 24.40 14.43
N SER A 2 16.77 23.60 13.36
CA SER A 2 15.95 22.39 13.35
C SER A 2 16.66 21.30 14.14
N ASP A 3 15.94 20.59 15.01
CA ASP A 3 16.47 19.43 15.73
C ASP A 3 17.16 18.46 14.77
N PRO A 4 18.26 17.80 15.19
CA PRO A 4 18.90 16.79 14.37
C PRO A 4 17.89 15.69 14.02
N ILE A 5 17.66 15.48 12.73
CA ILE A 5 16.82 14.39 12.23
C ILE A 5 17.52 13.09 12.62
N LYS A 6 16.99 12.42 13.64
CA LYS A 6 17.41 11.07 13.99
C LYS A 6 17.12 10.17 12.80
N HIS A 7 17.99 9.19 12.61
CA HIS A 7 17.93 8.17 11.57
C HIS A 7 16.65 7.33 11.65
N GLU A 8 15.55 7.91 11.19
CA GLU A 8 14.20 7.39 11.32
C GLU A 8 13.60 7.25 9.94
N CYS A 9 12.94 6.12 9.68
CA CYS A 9 12.17 5.86 8.46
C CYS A 9 11.16 6.98 8.14
N GLY A 10 10.82 7.18 6.86
CA GLY A 10 9.82 8.14 6.37
C GLY A 10 8.50 7.49 5.97
N ILE A 11 7.37 8.20 6.13
CA ILE A 11 6.05 7.75 5.67
C ILE A 11 5.37 8.89 4.91
N ALA A 12 4.80 8.57 3.75
CA ALA A 12 3.95 9.47 2.98
C ALA A 12 2.61 8.79 2.74
N MET A 13 1.51 9.42 3.13
CA MET A 13 0.16 8.94 2.81
C MET A 13 -0.60 10.04 2.08
N LEU A 14 -1.25 9.68 0.98
CA LEU A 14 -2.06 10.61 0.20
C LEU A 14 -3.39 9.96 -0.15
N ARG A 15 -4.48 10.64 0.17
CA ARG A 15 -5.83 10.29 -0.31
C ARG A 15 -6.39 11.44 -1.11
N LEU A 16 -6.72 11.18 -2.37
CA LEU A 16 -7.46 12.11 -3.21
C LEU A 16 -8.89 12.21 -2.68
N ARG A 17 -9.38 13.44 -2.51
CA ARG A 17 -10.72 13.74 -1.96
C ARG A 17 -11.76 13.98 -3.04
N LYS A 18 -11.35 13.98 -4.30
CA LYS A 18 -12.18 14.17 -5.49
C LYS A 18 -11.88 13.02 -6.48
N PRO A 19 -12.77 12.76 -7.46
CA PRO A 19 -12.51 11.83 -8.55
C PRO A 19 -11.29 12.24 -9.38
N LEU A 20 -10.71 11.31 -10.15
CA LEU A 20 -9.51 11.57 -10.95
C LEU A 20 -9.76 12.62 -12.05
N GLU A 21 -10.98 12.69 -12.57
CA GLU A 21 -11.47 13.67 -13.54
C GLU A 21 -11.24 15.09 -13.04
N TYR A 22 -11.58 15.38 -11.77
CA TYR A 22 -11.38 16.70 -11.17
C TYR A 22 -9.91 17.13 -11.22
N TYR A 23 -8.98 16.21 -10.96
CA TYR A 23 -7.55 16.53 -10.98
C TYR A 23 -7.03 16.70 -12.40
N HIS A 24 -7.60 15.98 -13.37
CA HIS A 24 -7.29 16.21 -14.78
C HIS A 24 -7.80 17.58 -15.25
N GLU A 25 -9.06 17.92 -14.99
CA GLU A 25 -9.63 19.22 -15.35
C GLU A 25 -8.88 20.40 -14.69
N LYS A 26 -8.54 20.25 -13.41
CA LYS A 26 -7.92 21.34 -12.64
C LYS A 26 -6.41 21.47 -12.83
N TYR A 27 -5.70 20.36 -12.99
CA TYR A 27 -4.23 20.32 -13.00
C TYR A 27 -3.64 19.74 -14.30
N GLY A 28 -4.47 19.38 -15.29
CA GLY A 28 -4.05 18.84 -16.58
C GLY A 28 -3.54 17.40 -16.54
N SER A 29 -3.75 16.65 -15.45
CA SER A 29 -3.19 15.28 -15.34
C SER A 29 -3.99 14.35 -14.41
N TYR A 30 -4.29 13.15 -14.91
CA TYR A 30 -4.81 12.04 -14.08
C TYR A 30 -3.78 11.49 -13.10
N PHE A 31 -2.48 11.72 -13.35
CA PHE A 31 -1.37 11.22 -12.54
C PHE A 31 -1.02 12.13 -11.34
N TYR A 32 -1.88 13.10 -11.02
CA TYR A 32 -1.66 14.05 -9.93
C TYR A 32 -1.25 13.37 -8.62
N GLY A 33 -1.93 12.29 -8.24
CA GLY A 33 -1.62 11.53 -7.02
C GLY A 33 -0.21 10.95 -7.01
N ILE A 34 0.20 10.29 -8.10
CA ILE A 34 1.54 9.71 -8.28
C ILE A 34 2.60 10.81 -8.21
N ASN A 35 2.39 11.92 -8.94
CA ASN A 35 3.32 13.04 -8.96
C ASN A 35 3.48 13.68 -7.58
N LYS A 36 2.38 13.81 -6.81
CA LYS A 36 2.44 14.32 -5.43
C LYS A 36 3.14 13.34 -4.49
N MET A 37 2.96 12.04 -4.68
CA MET A 37 3.68 11.04 -3.91
C MET A 37 5.19 11.10 -4.13
N TYR A 38 5.64 11.28 -5.37
CA TYR A 38 7.06 11.49 -5.66
C TYR A 38 7.63 12.66 -4.84
N LEU A 39 6.97 13.82 -4.90
CA LEU A 39 7.40 15.01 -4.16
C LEU A 39 7.36 14.82 -2.63
N LEU A 40 6.35 14.13 -2.11
CA LEU A 40 6.22 13.87 -0.67
C LEU A 40 7.29 12.90 -0.15
N MET A 41 7.67 11.91 -0.96
CA MET A 41 8.74 10.97 -0.64
C MET A 41 10.11 11.64 -0.77
N GLU A 42 10.37 12.40 -1.84
CA GLU A 42 11.61 13.17 -2.00
C GLU A 42 11.81 14.20 -0.88
N LYS A 43 10.74 14.87 -0.43
CA LYS A 43 10.81 15.79 0.73
C LYS A 43 11.30 15.09 2.00
N GLN A 44 11.11 13.77 2.11
CA GLN A 44 11.53 12.95 3.24
C GLN A 44 12.78 12.12 2.93
N HIS A 45 13.50 12.35 1.82
CA HIS A 45 14.63 11.53 1.39
C HIS A 45 15.71 11.35 2.48
N ASN A 46 15.93 12.35 3.32
CA ASN A 46 16.87 12.27 4.45
C ASN A 46 16.39 11.40 5.62
N ARG A 47 15.18 10.84 5.55
CA ARG A 47 14.54 9.93 6.52
C ARG A 47 14.59 8.47 6.04
N GLY A 48 15.43 8.13 5.08
CA GLY A 48 15.61 6.75 4.64
C GLY A 48 16.14 6.66 3.22
N GLN A 49 17.31 6.06 3.08
CA GLN A 49 18.02 5.91 1.80
C GLN A 49 18.32 4.45 1.45
N ASP A 50 18.18 3.53 2.42
CA ASP A 50 18.49 2.12 2.23
C ASP A 50 17.42 1.41 1.39
N GLY A 51 16.17 1.84 1.51
CA GLY A 51 15.10 1.30 0.69
C GLY A 51 13.87 2.17 0.71
N ALA A 52 12.94 1.89 -0.19
CA ALA A 52 11.65 2.56 -0.24
C ALA A 52 10.58 1.61 -0.76
N GLY A 53 9.33 2.01 -0.57
CA GLY A 53 8.23 1.36 -1.24
C GLY A 53 7.05 2.29 -1.46
N PHE A 54 6.21 1.88 -2.38
CA PHE A 54 5.04 2.58 -2.84
C PHE A 54 3.90 1.58 -3.03
N ALA A 55 2.71 1.96 -2.59
CA ALA A 55 1.48 1.26 -2.86
C ALA A 55 0.38 2.24 -3.25
N SER A 56 -0.54 1.78 -4.09
CA SER A 56 -1.73 2.52 -4.49
C SER A 56 -2.97 1.63 -4.46
N ILE A 57 -4.12 2.23 -4.19
CA ILE A 57 -5.44 1.59 -4.21
C ILE A 57 -6.36 2.36 -5.15
N LYS A 58 -7.02 1.63 -6.06
CA LYS A 58 -8.13 2.08 -6.88
C LYS A 58 -9.45 1.81 -6.16
N PHE A 59 -10.36 2.77 -6.17
CA PHE A 59 -11.73 2.56 -5.70
C PHE A 59 -12.62 1.98 -6.79
N ASP A 60 -13.74 1.37 -6.39
CA ASP A 60 -14.85 1.03 -7.29
C ASP A 60 -14.44 0.25 -8.55
N MET A 61 -13.52 -0.71 -8.38
CA MET A 61 -13.08 -1.60 -9.45
C MET A 61 -13.99 -2.83 -9.50
N GLU A 62 -14.33 -3.28 -10.70
CA GLU A 62 -15.19 -4.46 -10.87
C GLU A 62 -14.44 -5.76 -10.54
N PRO A 63 -15.15 -6.83 -10.14
CA PRO A 63 -14.54 -8.14 -9.95
C PRO A 63 -13.73 -8.60 -11.17
N GLY A 64 -12.49 -9.02 -10.93
CA GLY A 64 -11.53 -9.38 -11.99
C GLY A 64 -10.56 -8.27 -12.36
N GLN A 65 -10.83 -7.02 -11.97
CA GLN A 65 -9.92 -5.89 -12.20
C GLN A 65 -8.95 -5.71 -11.03
N ARG A 66 -7.70 -5.33 -11.34
CA ARG A 66 -6.67 -5.08 -10.32
C ARG A 66 -6.85 -3.71 -9.69
N TYR A 67 -7.04 -3.67 -8.37
CA TYR A 67 -7.23 -2.43 -7.61
C TYR A 67 -6.06 -2.09 -6.66
N ILE A 68 -5.19 -3.04 -6.32
CA ILE A 68 -3.98 -2.79 -5.51
C ILE A 68 -2.75 -2.86 -6.42
N SER A 69 -1.88 -1.87 -6.33
CA SER A 69 -0.52 -1.93 -6.90
C SER A 69 0.50 -1.68 -5.80
N ARG A 70 1.64 -2.38 -5.86
CA ARG A 70 2.74 -2.20 -4.90
C ARG A 70 4.07 -2.47 -5.59
N TYR A 71 5.05 -1.60 -5.32
CA TYR A 71 6.43 -1.78 -5.73
C TYR A 71 7.36 -1.31 -4.61
N ARG A 72 8.47 -2.02 -4.44
CA ARG A 72 9.47 -1.74 -3.41
C ARG A 72 10.83 -1.77 -4.07
N SER A 73 11.79 -1.04 -3.51
CA SER A 73 13.15 -0.99 -4.04
C SER A 73 14.15 -0.87 -2.90
N VAL A 74 15.29 -1.54 -3.07
CA VAL A 74 16.51 -1.45 -2.24
C VAL A 74 17.71 -0.99 -3.08
N ASP A 75 17.45 -0.45 -4.27
CA ASP A 75 18.49 0.13 -5.12
C ASP A 75 19.12 1.37 -4.46
N GLN A 76 20.29 1.78 -4.96
CA GLN A 76 21.02 2.96 -4.45
C GLN A 76 20.19 4.25 -4.39
N LYS A 77 19.21 4.39 -5.29
CA LYS A 77 18.28 5.52 -5.34
C LYS A 77 16.85 4.99 -5.36
N PRO A 78 16.33 4.48 -4.24
CA PRO A 78 15.14 3.62 -4.27
C PRO A 78 13.87 4.40 -4.62
N ILE A 79 13.79 5.70 -4.27
CA ILE A 79 12.68 6.58 -4.73
C ILE A 79 12.71 6.70 -6.25
N GLN A 80 13.87 7.00 -6.84
CA GLN A 80 14.01 7.17 -8.29
C GLN A 80 13.72 5.86 -9.04
N ASP A 81 14.18 4.72 -8.53
CA ASP A 81 13.87 3.41 -9.09
C ASP A 81 12.35 3.15 -9.11
N ILE A 82 11.67 3.37 -7.97
CA ILE A 82 10.22 3.19 -7.86
C ILE A 82 9.47 4.02 -8.90
N PHE A 83 9.74 5.32 -8.99
CA PHE A 83 8.99 6.17 -9.89
C PHE A 83 9.38 5.97 -11.36
N SER A 84 10.62 5.58 -11.65
CA SER A 84 11.03 5.16 -13.00
C SER A 84 10.31 3.88 -13.43
N HIS A 85 10.19 2.90 -12.53
CA HIS A 85 9.43 1.67 -12.77
C HIS A 85 7.95 1.97 -13.05
N ILE A 86 7.32 2.81 -12.22
CA ILE A 86 5.92 3.21 -12.38
C ILE A 86 5.71 3.89 -13.74
N THR A 87 6.54 4.90 -14.07
CA THR A 87 6.47 5.63 -15.33
C THR A 87 6.65 4.70 -16.53
N LYS A 88 7.68 3.84 -16.51
CA LYS A 88 7.93 2.88 -17.60
C LYS A 88 6.75 1.93 -17.82
N ARG A 89 6.11 1.46 -16.74
CA ARG A 89 4.93 0.59 -16.81
C ARG A 89 3.72 1.30 -17.42
N ILE A 90 3.48 2.55 -17.01
CA ILE A 90 2.38 3.37 -17.55
C ILE A 90 2.64 3.69 -19.03
N GLU A 91 3.81 4.23 -19.36
CA GLU A 91 4.18 4.56 -20.74
C GLU A 91 4.16 3.35 -21.68
N GLY A 92 4.57 2.18 -21.19
CA GLY A 92 4.51 0.94 -21.98
C GLY A 92 3.09 0.63 -22.45
N ILE A 93 2.11 0.75 -21.55
CA ILE A 93 0.70 0.51 -21.87
C ILE A 93 0.16 1.61 -22.78
N LEU A 94 0.47 2.89 -22.50
CA LEU A 94 0.03 3.98 -23.37
C LEU A 94 0.60 3.89 -24.79
N LYS A 95 1.83 3.37 -24.95
CA LYS A 95 2.44 3.09 -26.26
C LYS A 95 1.79 1.91 -26.98
N GLU A 96 1.37 0.89 -26.24
CA GLU A 96 0.63 -0.27 -26.79
C GLU A 96 -0.78 0.13 -27.26
N TYR A 97 -1.40 1.10 -26.59
CA TYR A 97 -2.75 1.60 -26.89
C TYR A 97 -2.75 3.11 -27.19
N PRO A 98 -2.15 3.58 -28.30
CA PRO A 98 -1.99 5.01 -28.57
C PRO A 98 -3.31 5.77 -28.79
N ASN A 99 -4.38 5.07 -29.17
CA ASN A 99 -5.73 5.62 -29.37
C ASN A 99 -6.67 5.24 -28.22
N HIS A 100 -6.14 5.05 -27.01
CA HIS A 100 -6.97 4.72 -25.86
C HIS A 100 -8.04 5.80 -25.60
N PRO A 101 -9.22 5.43 -25.09
CA PRO A 101 -10.19 6.41 -24.64
C PRO A 101 -9.58 7.31 -23.56
N ASP A 102 -9.80 8.61 -23.67
CA ASP A 102 -9.48 9.56 -22.60
C ASP A 102 -10.59 9.54 -21.54
N GLN A 103 -10.69 8.41 -20.84
CA GLN A 103 -11.72 8.17 -19.84
C GLN A 103 -11.10 7.50 -18.61
N VAL A 104 -11.46 8.00 -17.43
CA VAL A 104 -10.95 7.49 -16.15
C VAL A 104 -11.25 6.02 -15.93
N SER A 105 -12.39 5.52 -16.41
CA SER A 105 -12.73 4.09 -16.37
C SER A 105 -11.67 3.24 -17.07
N TRP A 106 -11.34 3.57 -18.32
CA TRP A 106 -10.32 2.88 -19.09
C TRP A 106 -8.94 3.01 -18.44
N LEU A 107 -8.58 4.21 -17.97
CA LEU A 107 -7.29 4.44 -17.30
C LEU A 107 -7.17 3.62 -16.02
N LYS A 108 -8.22 3.55 -15.19
CA LYS A 108 -8.25 2.75 -13.97
C LYS A 108 -8.23 1.26 -14.26
N GLU A 109 -8.85 0.79 -15.33
CA GLU A 109 -8.79 -0.62 -15.69
C GLU A 109 -7.39 -1.03 -16.16
N ASN A 110 -6.74 -0.19 -16.98
CA ASN A 110 -5.54 -0.57 -17.72
C ASN A 110 -4.23 -0.10 -17.07
N LEU A 111 -4.18 1.09 -16.47
CA LEU A 111 -2.94 1.64 -15.96
C LEU A 111 -2.65 1.18 -14.53
N PRO A 112 -1.52 0.48 -14.27
CA PRO A 112 -1.11 0.15 -12.91
C PRO A 112 -0.72 1.42 -12.14
N TYR A 113 -0.72 1.34 -10.81
CA TYR A 113 -0.31 2.42 -9.90
C TYR A 113 -1.19 3.70 -9.90
N LEU A 114 -2.01 3.94 -10.93
CA LEU A 114 -3.07 4.94 -10.87
C LEU A 114 -4.10 4.54 -9.80
N GLY A 115 -4.64 5.50 -9.05
CA GLY A 115 -5.60 5.24 -7.98
C GLY A 115 -5.92 6.48 -7.16
N GLU A 116 -6.60 6.31 -6.03
CA GLU A 116 -7.09 7.41 -5.21
C GLU A 116 -6.43 7.45 -3.82
N VAL A 117 -5.86 6.34 -3.36
CA VAL A 117 -5.13 6.25 -2.09
C VAL A 117 -3.74 5.73 -2.35
N TYR A 118 -2.76 6.34 -1.70
CA TYR A 118 -1.36 6.04 -1.86
C TYR A 118 -0.68 5.96 -0.50
N LEU A 119 0.29 5.04 -0.40
CA LEU A 119 1.16 4.89 0.75
C LEU A 119 2.59 4.69 0.28
N GLY A 120 3.49 5.55 0.74
CA GLY A 120 4.92 5.50 0.52
C GLY A 120 5.64 5.33 1.85
N HIS A 121 6.75 4.62 1.83
CA HIS A 121 7.63 4.47 2.99
C HIS A 121 9.09 4.55 2.55
N LEU A 122 9.92 5.17 3.39
CA LEU A 122 11.36 5.28 3.24
C LEU A 122 12.00 4.55 4.41
N ARG A 123 12.88 3.61 4.12
CA ARG A 123 13.54 2.77 5.12
C ARG A 123 14.93 3.34 5.42
N TYR A 124 15.19 3.50 6.71
CA TYR A 124 16.54 3.61 7.25
C TYR A 124 16.87 2.28 7.94
N GLY A 125 17.82 1.53 7.38
CA GLY A 125 18.25 0.23 7.89
C GLY A 125 19.37 0.41 8.90
N THR A 126 19.15 -0.02 10.15
CA THR A 126 20.17 0.05 11.20
C THR A 126 20.98 -1.25 11.31
N PHE A 127 20.33 -2.42 11.19
CA PHE A 127 20.97 -3.75 11.25
C PHE A 127 20.12 -4.80 10.50
N GLY A 128 20.73 -5.89 9.99
CA GLY A 128 19.99 -7.04 9.41
C GLY A 128 19.94 -7.15 7.87
N GLY A 129 20.75 -6.36 7.16
CA GLY A 129 20.83 -6.41 5.70
C GLY A 129 19.77 -5.54 5.00
N ASN A 130 20.04 -5.24 3.73
CA ASN A 130 19.15 -4.44 2.89
C ASN A 130 18.36 -5.34 1.94
N THR A 131 17.31 -5.96 2.46
CA THR A 131 16.45 -6.89 1.70
C THR A 131 15.13 -6.23 1.32
N ILE A 132 14.61 -6.65 0.17
CA ILE A 132 13.31 -6.17 -0.31
C ILE A 132 12.17 -6.58 0.63
N GLU A 133 12.34 -7.72 1.31
CA GLU A 133 11.43 -8.26 2.31
C GLU A 133 11.26 -7.28 3.47
N SER A 134 12.33 -6.59 3.86
CA SER A 134 12.33 -5.60 4.95
C SER A 134 11.72 -4.24 4.57
N CYS A 135 11.41 -4.01 3.29
CA CYS A 135 10.85 -2.75 2.82
C CYS A 135 9.32 -2.71 2.99
N HIS A 136 8.82 -1.60 3.52
CA HIS A 136 7.39 -1.30 3.56
C HIS A 136 6.97 -0.59 2.25
N PRO A 137 5.67 -0.56 1.88
CA PRO A 137 4.55 -1.18 2.58
C PRO A 137 4.53 -2.71 2.48
N PHE A 138 4.10 -3.36 3.55
CA PHE A 138 3.68 -4.76 3.50
C PHE A 138 2.26 -4.90 2.99
N LEU A 139 1.94 -6.05 2.43
CA LEU A 139 0.64 -6.35 1.86
C LEU A 139 0.21 -7.76 2.28
N ARG A 140 -0.92 -7.83 2.96
CA ARG A 140 -1.69 -9.05 3.21
C ARG A 140 -2.84 -9.08 2.22
N GLN A 141 -2.86 -10.10 1.34
CA GLN A 141 -3.87 -10.23 0.30
C GLN A 141 -4.95 -11.24 0.67
N ASN A 142 -6.18 -10.92 0.29
CA ASN A 142 -7.33 -11.80 0.44
C ASN A 142 -8.26 -11.62 -0.77
N ASN A 143 -9.03 -12.65 -1.13
CA ASN A 143 -10.01 -12.55 -2.21
C ASN A 143 -11.24 -11.71 -1.80
N TRP A 144 -11.51 -11.55 -0.50
CA TRP A 144 -12.43 -10.55 0.02
C TRP A 144 -11.72 -9.21 0.18
N MET A 145 -12.18 -8.19 -0.57
CA MET A 145 -11.58 -6.85 -0.55
C MET A 145 -11.46 -6.30 0.88
N SER A 146 -12.49 -6.50 1.71
CA SER A 146 -12.56 -6.06 3.11
C SER A 146 -11.56 -6.72 4.08
N ARG A 147 -10.81 -7.73 3.63
CA ARG A 147 -9.79 -8.45 4.42
C ARG A 147 -8.36 -8.22 3.93
N ASN A 148 -8.19 -7.38 2.90
CA ASN A 148 -6.86 -6.95 2.46
C ASN A 148 -6.32 -5.90 3.42
N LEU A 149 -5.01 -5.90 3.64
CA LEU A 149 -4.33 -4.93 4.51
C LEU A 149 -3.01 -4.51 3.88
N ILE A 150 -2.80 -3.20 3.77
CA ILE A 150 -1.50 -2.59 3.45
C ILE A 150 -1.01 -1.87 4.68
N LEU A 151 0.22 -2.16 5.11
CA LEU A 151 0.80 -1.60 6.32
C LEU A 151 2.18 -1.03 6.06
N ALA A 152 2.41 0.19 6.52
CA ALA A 152 3.74 0.76 6.68
C ALA A 152 3.79 1.43 8.05
N GLY A 153 4.91 1.30 8.74
CA GLY A 153 5.09 1.95 10.04
C GLY A 153 6.55 2.19 10.37
N ASN A 154 6.76 3.20 11.20
CA ASN A 154 8.05 3.57 11.76
C ASN A 154 8.02 3.21 13.24
N PHE A 155 8.33 1.95 13.56
CA PHE A 155 8.26 1.47 14.92
C PHE A 155 9.41 0.49 15.19
N ASN A 156 9.67 0.29 16.48
CA ASN A 156 10.48 -0.78 17.02
C ASN A 156 9.65 -1.42 18.14
N MET A 157 9.42 -2.73 18.08
CA MET A 157 8.61 -3.42 19.09
C MET A 157 9.48 -4.07 20.15
N THR A 158 9.36 -3.55 21.37
CA THR A 158 10.09 -4.07 22.53
C THR A 158 9.51 -5.39 23.08
N ASN A 159 8.27 -5.72 22.72
CA ASN A 159 7.56 -6.92 23.19
C ASN A 159 7.19 -7.89 22.05
N VAL A 160 7.96 -7.91 20.96
CA VAL A 160 7.69 -8.77 19.78
C VAL A 160 7.55 -10.25 20.12
N ASN A 161 8.38 -10.77 21.04
CA ASN A 161 8.32 -12.19 21.46
C ASN A 161 7.00 -12.54 22.17
N GLU A 162 6.48 -11.62 22.98
CA GLU A 162 5.20 -11.81 23.68
C GLU A 162 4.05 -11.82 22.67
N LEU A 163 4.02 -10.83 21.77
CA LEU A 163 2.99 -10.73 20.74
C LEU A 163 3.01 -11.93 19.79
N PHE A 164 4.20 -12.42 19.43
CA PHE A 164 4.35 -13.64 18.64
C PHE A 164 3.82 -14.86 19.38
N GLY A 165 4.14 -15.00 20.67
CA GLY A 165 3.61 -16.07 21.52
C GLY A 165 2.07 -16.07 21.55
N GLN A 166 1.46 -14.90 21.73
CA GLN A 166 -0.01 -14.77 21.68
C GLN A 166 -0.60 -15.23 20.34
N LEU A 167 0.05 -14.93 19.20
CA LEU A 167 -0.41 -15.41 17.90
C LEU A 167 -0.32 -16.93 17.78
N VAL A 168 0.75 -17.54 18.30
CA VAL A 168 0.93 -19.00 18.32
C VAL A 168 -0.11 -19.66 19.23
N ASP A 169 -0.40 -19.09 20.39
CA ASP A 169 -1.43 -19.58 21.33
C ASP A 169 -2.83 -19.50 20.72
N LEU A 170 -3.08 -18.53 19.84
CA LEU A 170 -4.30 -18.45 19.02
C LEU A 170 -4.35 -19.50 17.90
N GLY A 171 -3.28 -20.29 17.71
CA GLY A 171 -3.16 -21.32 16.69
C GLY A 171 -2.64 -20.81 15.34
N GLN A 172 -2.11 -19.59 15.27
CA GLN A 172 -1.46 -19.11 14.05
C GLN A 172 -0.06 -19.69 13.89
N HIS A 173 0.43 -19.69 12.64
CA HIS A 173 1.78 -20.12 12.31
C HIS A 173 2.52 -19.01 11.55
N PRO A 174 2.95 -17.92 12.23
CA PRO A 174 3.63 -16.82 11.56
C PRO A 174 4.97 -17.30 10.98
N LYS A 175 5.24 -16.92 9.74
CA LYS A 175 6.41 -17.38 8.97
C LYS A 175 7.77 -16.94 9.53
N GLU A 176 7.78 -15.89 10.34
CA GLU A 176 8.99 -15.22 10.80
C GLU A 176 8.72 -14.47 12.10
N LEU A 177 9.69 -14.51 13.02
CA LEU A 177 9.71 -13.71 14.23
C LEU A 177 10.30 -12.32 13.92
N ALA A 178 9.50 -11.49 13.26
CA ALA A 178 9.84 -10.11 12.95
C ALA A 178 8.73 -9.17 13.38
N ASP A 179 9.08 -7.95 13.82
CA ASP A 179 8.14 -6.94 14.30
C ASP A 179 6.97 -6.76 13.34
N THR A 180 7.29 -6.53 12.06
CA THR A 180 6.25 -6.19 11.11
C THR A 180 5.39 -7.39 10.69
N VAL A 181 5.95 -8.60 10.67
CA VAL A 181 5.17 -9.83 10.46
C VAL A 181 4.20 -10.02 11.61
N THR A 182 4.67 -9.87 12.84
CA THR A 182 3.86 -10.01 14.05
C THR A 182 2.71 -8.98 14.08
N ILE A 183 2.98 -7.71 13.77
CA ILE A 183 1.93 -6.68 13.69
C ILE A 183 0.95 -6.97 12.55
N MET A 184 1.45 -7.35 11.37
CA MET A 184 0.61 -7.62 10.20
C MET A 184 -0.37 -8.76 10.48
N GLU A 185 0.10 -9.86 11.08
CA GLU A 185 -0.76 -11.00 11.42
C GLU A 185 -1.71 -10.69 12.57
N ASN A 186 -1.26 -9.91 13.56
CA ASN A 186 -2.11 -9.48 14.67
C ASN A 186 -3.27 -8.57 14.19
N ILE A 187 -2.97 -7.53 13.40
CA ILE A 187 -4.03 -6.69 12.80
C ILE A 187 -4.89 -7.52 11.84
N GLY A 188 -4.28 -8.42 11.06
CA GLY A 188 -4.97 -9.31 10.13
C GLY A 188 -5.98 -10.22 10.82
N HIS A 189 -5.63 -10.76 11.99
CA HIS A 189 -6.51 -11.57 12.81
C HIS A 189 -7.78 -10.82 13.23
N PHE A 190 -7.61 -9.66 13.86
CA PHE A 190 -8.75 -8.86 14.31
C PHE A 190 -9.58 -8.29 13.15
N LEU A 191 -8.95 -8.02 12.00
CA LEU A 191 -9.63 -7.64 10.77
C LEU A 191 -10.55 -8.77 10.29
N ASP A 192 -10.06 -10.01 10.29
CA ASP A 192 -10.82 -11.18 9.88
C ASP A 192 -11.97 -11.48 10.86
N GLU A 193 -11.72 -11.40 12.16
CA GLU A 193 -12.76 -11.56 13.19
C GLU A 193 -13.86 -10.50 13.06
N SER A 194 -13.48 -9.25 12.82
CA SER A 194 -14.42 -8.14 12.65
C SER A 194 -15.29 -8.34 11.40
N ASN A 195 -14.68 -8.78 10.30
CA ASN A 195 -15.39 -9.14 9.08
C ASN A 195 -16.37 -10.30 9.32
N GLU A 196 -15.95 -11.35 10.02
CA GLU A 196 -16.79 -12.51 10.34
C GLU A 196 -17.97 -12.14 11.25
N LYS A 197 -17.74 -11.25 12.23
CA LYS A 197 -18.79 -10.72 13.10
C LYS A 197 -19.85 -9.97 12.31
N LEU A 198 -19.44 -9.09 11.38
CA LEU A 198 -20.36 -8.38 10.49
C LEU A 198 -21.09 -9.35 9.57
N TYR A 199 -20.38 -10.32 9.00
CA TYR A 199 -20.97 -11.37 8.18
C TYR A 199 -22.10 -12.09 8.92
N ARG A 200 -21.83 -12.65 10.11
CA ARG A 200 -22.85 -13.33 10.92
C ARG A 200 -24.03 -12.43 11.27
N LYS A 201 -23.77 -11.17 11.62
CA LYS A 201 -24.81 -10.19 11.96
C LYS A 201 -25.77 -9.96 10.79
N PHE A 202 -25.26 -9.75 9.58
CA PHE A 202 -26.11 -9.47 8.43
C PHE A 202 -26.72 -10.74 7.83
N ARG A 203 -26.05 -11.89 7.90
CA ARG A 203 -26.68 -13.17 7.53
C ARG A 203 -27.93 -13.45 8.36
N LYS A 204 -27.89 -13.20 9.67
CA LYS A 204 -29.07 -13.31 10.56
C LYS A 204 -30.20 -12.34 10.19
N LYS A 205 -29.90 -11.24 9.52
CA LYS A 205 -30.89 -10.27 9.01
C LYS A 205 -31.44 -10.63 7.62
N GLY A 206 -31.02 -11.75 7.04
CA GLY A 206 -31.52 -12.25 5.75
C GLY A 206 -30.72 -11.83 4.52
N TYR A 207 -29.62 -11.07 4.68
CA TYR A 207 -28.80 -10.65 3.54
C TYR A 207 -28.04 -11.84 2.91
N SER A 208 -27.92 -11.83 1.58
CA SER A 208 -27.09 -12.75 0.82
C SER A 208 -25.59 -12.50 1.07
N LYS A 209 -24.72 -13.46 0.74
CA LYS A 209 -23.26 -13.25 0.87
C LYS A 209 -22.78 -12.06 0.03
N LYS A 210 -23.35 -11.86 -1.16
CA LYS A 210 -22.98 -10.78 -2.09
C LYS A 210 -23.30 -9.40 -1.50
N GLU A 211 -24.45 -9.26 -0.84
CA GLU A 211 -24.86 -7.98 -0.23
C GLU A 211 -24.03 -7.60 1.00
N ILE A 212 -23.41 -8.58 1.67
CA ILE A 212 -22.67 -8.35 2.92
C ILE A 212 -21.19 -8.02 2.66
N SER A 213 -20.66 -8.46 1.53
CA SER A 213 -19.28 -8.25 1.12
C SER A 213 -19.23 -7.33 -0.10
N PRO A 214 -19.58 -6.04 0.06
CA PRO A 214 -19.47 -5.06 -1.02
C PRO A 214 -18.01 -4.83 -1.42
#